data_AF-A0A935KDA7-F1
#
_entry.id   AF-A0A935KDA7-F1
#
_cell.length_a   1.000
_cell.length_b   1.000
_cell.length_c   1.000
_cell.angle_alpha   90.00
_cell.angle_beta   90.00
_cell.angle_gamma   90.00
#
_symmetry.space_group_name_H-M   'P 1'
#
loop_
_entity.id
_entity.type
_entity.pdbx_description
1 polymer ?
#
loop_
_entity_poly.entity_id
_entity_poly.type
_entity_poly.pdbx_seq_one_letter_code
_entity_poly.pdbx_strand_id
1 'polypeptide(L)'
;MRQRNIPRKIAGEEWKTHDARKCKAARRIEFSATTQITRCAGHRQTGVVATVFRFFLIALLAVALMSALLWQGRRDAMRAAENTSKGVLAIYESHINATLRRADAALLDIALIARPQLQTGNTEVSKMGDAPAQMTSRLSGFSEIVGVYLIDAEGVLRYNSDSSLAGINVADRDYFRSLRDKPEQGLVASELLYLRTTGQPTIMLARAVIGQDGGFLGAVGITLNLGYFAELLAKVDLGPRGYLAINRASDGLVLLRRPSTTIQEPSQMAFLGEQFISGKNGSVIATDPQDGIERLISYRKVEAYPWVVVAGLGSGDILSDWQNRLYGALAIVATLLFAGILLLRRILRSNHALKDATAQLARLSLAVEQNPIGVMMTDLAGAITYVNPAFIQMSDYSLGETLGQKASLLSSGLTPP
;
A
#
# COMPACT_ATOMS: atom_id res chain seq x y z
N MET A 1 -32.69 84.19 -73.14
CA MET A 1 -33.46 85.32 -72.55
C MET A 1 -34.10 84.79 -71.26
N ARG A 2 -33.94 85.29 -70.03
CA ARG A 2 -33.31 86.48 -69.45
C ARG A 2 -32.40 86.04 -68.29
N GLN A 3 -31.26 86.70 -68.20
CA GLN A 3 -30.36 86.78 -67.05
C GLN A 3 -30.88 87.80 -66.01
N ARG A 4 -30.21 87.79 -64.84
CA ARG A 4 -30.08 88.81 -63.76
C ARG A 4 -30.81 88.41 -62.47
N ASN A 5 -30.26 88.58 -61.28
CA ASN A 5 -28.98 89.16 -60.85
C ASN A 5 -28.69 88.68 -59.41
N ILE A 6 -27.42 88.46 -59.10
CA ILE A 6 -26.89 88.42 -57.73
C ILE A 6 -26.81 89.87 -57.22
N PRO A 7 -26.90 90.11 -55.90
CA PRO A 7 -25.76 90.77 -55.27
C PRO A 7 -25.27 90.06 -54.00
N ARG A 8 -23.97 90.25 -53.78
CA ARG A 8 -23.09 89.69 -52.75
C ARG A 8 -23.01 90.67 -51.56
N LYS A 9 -22.69 90.13 -50.36
CA LYS A 9 -21.97 90.76 -49.21
C LYS A 9 -22.79 91.72 -48.31
N ILE A 10 -22.76 91.72 -46.96
CA ILE A 10 -21.72 91.47 -45.94
C ILE A 10 -22.37 91.21 -44.53
N ALA A 11 -21.63 90.46 -43.68
CA ALA A 11 -21.58 90.40 -42.20
C ALA A 11 -22.78 89.95 -41.34
N GLY A 12 -22.55 88.83 -40.64
CA GLY A 12 -22.47 88.79 -39.17
C GLY A 12 -23.78 88.66 -38.39
N GLU A 13 -24.08 87.44 -37.92
CA GLU A 13 -24.52 87.19 -36.55
C GLU A 13 -24.54 85.69 -36.20
N GLU A 14 -24.05 85.39 -35.01
CA GLU A 14 -23.91 84.08 -34.40
C GLU A 14 -25.25 83.43 -34.05
N TRP A 15 -25.56 82.21 -34.52
CA TRP A 15 -26.49 81.32 -33.81
C TRP A 15 -26.03 79.84 -33.88
N LYS A 16 -25.33 79.45 -32.80
CA LYS A 16 -25.62 78.28 -31.95
C LYS A 16 -25.85 76.91 -32.62
N THR A 17 -24.78 76.11 -32.59
CA THR A 17 -24.73 74.75 -32.00
C THR A 17 -26.06 74.01 -31.73
N HIS A 18 -26.60 73.37 -32.75
CA HIS A 18 -27.41 72.13 -32.70
C HIS A 18 -27.15 71.48 -34.07
N ASP A 19 -26.46 70.35 -34.24
CA ASP A 19 -26.93 69.02 -33.88
C ASP A 19 -25.76 68.01 -34.00
N ALA A 20 -24.61 68.33 -33.42
CA ALA A 20 -23.43 67.46 -33.42
C ALA A 20 -23.58 66.22 -32.50
N ARG A 21 -24.69 66.11 -31.76
CA ARG A 21 -24.98 64.97 -30.85
C ARG A 21 -25.64 63.79 -31.57
N LYS A 22 -26.50 64.03 -32.57
CA LYS A 22 -27.18 62.93 -33.28
C LYS A 22 -26.28 62.16 -34.24
N CYS A 23 -25.36 62.83 -34.93
CA CYS A 23 -24.39 62.18 -35.81
C CYS A 23 -23.35 61.34 -35.01
N LYS A 24 -23.05 61.73 -33.77
CA LYS A 24 -22.18 60.99 -32.83
C LYS A 24 -22.89 59.80 -32.18
N ALA A 25 -24.22 59.83 -32.08
CA ALA A 25 -25.02 58.73 -31.53
C ALA A 25 -25.15 57.56 -32.54
N ALA A 26 -25.38 57.85 -33.82
CA ALA A 26 -25.50 56.81 -34.86
C ALA A 26 -24.18 56.02 -35.07
N ARG A 27 -23.02 56.70 -35.18
CA ARG A 27 -21.70 56.04 -35.24
C ARG A 27 -21.34 55.29 -33.96
N ARG A 28 -21.87 55.70 -32.80
CA ARG A 28 -21.63 55.03 -31.51
C ARG A 28 -22.44 53.73 -31.41
N ILE A 29 -23.55 53.58 -32.15
CA ILE A 29 -24.38 52.37 -32.18
C ILE A 29 -23.79 51.31 -33.13
N GLU A 30 -23.31 51.71 -34.32
CA GLU A 30 -22.63 50.81 -35.28
C GLU A 30 -21.31 50.22 -34.72
N PHE A 31 -20.51 51.03 -34.02
CA PHE A 31 -19.28 50.54 -33.39
C PHE A 31 -19.55 49.70 -32.13
N SER A 32 -20.68 49.92 -31.45
CA SER A 32 -21.04 49.18 -30.23
C SER A 32 -21.44 47.75 -30.52
N ALA A 33 -22.26 47.47 -31.55
CA ALA A 33 -22.74 46.12 -31.83
C ALA A 33 -21.61 45.18 -32.25
N THR A 34 -20.76 45.60 -33.19
CA THR A 34 -19.64 44.79 -33.71
C THR A 34 -18.55 44.61 -32.64
N THR A 35 -18.26 45.64 -31.84
CA THR A 35 -17.30 45.55 -30.73
C THR A 35 -17.85 44.74 -29.56
N GLN A 36 -19.14 44.82 -29.23
CA GLN A 36 -19.76 43.98 -28.17
C GLN A 36 -19.81 42.50 -28.56
N ILE A 37 -20.10 42.16 -29.81
CA ILE A 37 -20.11 40.76 -30.28
C ILE A 37 -18.70 40.15 -30.21
N THR A 38 -17.67 40.92 -30.60
CA THR A 38 -16.28 40.46 -30.56
C THR A 38 -15.74 40.36 -29.13
N ARG A 39 -16.13 41.29 -28.24
CA ARG A 39 -15.72 41.31 -26.82
C ARG A 39 -16.43 40.22 -26.00
N CYS A 40 -17.69 39.89 -26.31
CA CYS A 40 -18.40 38.75 -25.71
C CYS A 40 -17.86 37.40 -26.19
N ALA A 41 -17.44 37.28 -27.46
CA ALA A 41 -16.82 36.05 -27.98
C ALA A 41 -15.43 35.77 -27.35
N GLY A 42 -14.61 36.80 -27.16
CA GLY A 42 -13.30 36.68 -26.48
C GLY A 42 -13.42 36.28 -25.00
N HIS A 43 -14.39 36.85 -24.27
CA HIS A 43 -14.61 36.53 -22.86
C HIS A 43 -15.14 35.10 -22.62
N ARG A 44 -15.94 34.57 -23.56
CA ARG A 44 -16.44 33.18 -23.53
C ARG A 44 -15.34 32.15 -23.84
N GLN A 45 -14.44 32.44 -24.79
CA GLN A 45 -13.30 31.57 -25.08
C GLN A 45 -12.29 31.49 -23.92
N THR A 46 -11.99 32.62 -23.26
CA THR A 46 -11.15 32.62 -22.04
C THR A 46 -11.78 31.83 -20.90
N GLY A 47 -13.12 31.85 -20.78
CA GLY A 47 -13.85 31.07 -19.78
C GLY A 47 -13.74 29.55 -20.00
N VAL A 48 -13.82 29.08 -21.26
CA VAL A 48 -13.70 27.64 -21.56
C VAL A 48 -12.29 27.13 -21.30
N VAL A 49 -11.25 27.85 -21.74
CA VAL A 49 -9.85 27.48 -21.49
C VAL A 49 -9.54 27.47 -20.00
N ALA A 50 -10.02 28.47 -19.24
CA ALA A 50 -9.85 28.52 -17.79
C ALA A 50 -10.56 27.37 -17.07
N THR A 51 -11.76 26.96 -17.51
CA THR A 51 -12.50 25.82 -16.94
C THR A 51 -11.78 24.49 -17.21
N VAL A 52 -11.29 24.30 -18.44
CA VAL A 52 -10.49 23.11 -18.80
C VAL A 52 -9.21 23.06 -17.96
N PHE A 53 -8.50 24.17 -17.84
CA PHE A 53 -7.30 24.26 -17.02
C PHE A 53 -7.57 23.96 -15.54
N ARG A 54 -8.64 24.52 -14.95
CA ARG A 54 -9.05 24.22 -13.56
C ARG A 54 -9.38 22.73 -13.37
N PHE A 55 -10.06 22.10 -14.33
CA PHE A 55 -10.35 20.67 -14.28
C PHE A 55 -9.07 19.84 -14.25
N PHE A 56 -8.11 20.12 -15.15
CA PHE A 56 -6.83 19.41 -15.17
C PHE A 56 -6.00 19.64 -13.91
N LEU A 57 -6.03 20.86 -13.34
CA LEU A 57 -5.36 21.16 -12.08
C LEU A 57 -5.96 20.36 -10.91
N ILE A 58 -7.29 20.30 -10.81
CA ILE A 58 -7.98 19.49 -9.79
C ILE A 58 -7.67 18.01 -9.98
N ALA A 59 -7.68 17.52 -11.21
CA ALA A 59 -7.33 16.13 -11.52
C ALA A 59 -5.88 15.80 -11.11
N LEU A 60 -4.93 16.71 -11.40
CA LEU A 60 -3.53 16.55 -11.01
C LEU A 60 -3.37 16.49 -9.48
N LEU A 61 -4.02 17.41 -8.76
CA LEU A 61 -4.01 17.42 -7.29
C LEU A 61 -4.65 16.15 -6.71
N ALA A 62 -5.74 15.67 -7.29
CA ALA A 62 -6.39 14.43 -6.89
C ALA A 62 -5.48 13.21 -7.11
N VAL A 63 -4.77 13.15 -8.24
CA VAL A 63 -3.78 12.08 -8.53
C VAL A 63 -2.60 12.15 -7.56
N ALA A 64 -2.09 13.35 -7.26
CA ALA A 64 -1.01 13.53 -6.29
C ALA A 64 -1.44 13.06 -4.89
N LEU A 65 -2.64 13.46 -4.44
CA LEU A 65 -3.20 13.03 -3.16
C LEU A 65 -3.42 11.51 -3.12
N MET A 66 -4.02 10.91 -4.16
CA MET A 66 -4.20 9.46 -4.24
C MET A 66 -2.87 8.71 -4.22
N SER A 67 -1.86 9.20 -4.94
CA SER A 67 -0.53 8.60 -4.97
C SER A 67 0.12 8.63 -3.58
N ALA A 68 -0.02 9.75 -2.86
CA ALA A 68 0.46 9.88 -1.49
C ALA A 68 -0.26 8.91 -0.53
N LEU A 69 -1.59 8.81 -0.63
CA LEU A 69 -2.40 7.89 0.19
C LEU A 69 -2.05 6.41 -0.11
N LEU A 70 -1.86 6.05 -1.38
CA LEU A 70 -1.45 4.68 -1.76
C LEU A 70 -0.03 4.38 -1.27
N TRP A 71 0.90 5.33 -1.35
CA TRP A 71 2.24 5.14 -0.81
C TRP A 71 2.19 4.96 0.71
N GLN A 72 1.44 5.81 1.40
CA GLN A 72 1.25 5.69 2.85
C GLN A 72 0.64 4.34 3.22
N GLY A 73 -0.42 3.91 2.54
CA GLY A 73 -1.05 2.61 2.76
C GLY A 73 -0.09 1.44 2.58
N ARG A 74 0.81 1.48 1.59
CA ARG A 74 1.86 0.46 1.42
C ARG A 74 2.83 0.44 2.61
N ARG A 75 3.29 1.60 3.06
CA ARG A 75 4.21 1.71 4.21
C ARG A 75 3.56 1.21 5.48
N ASP A 76 2.29 1.56 5.69
CA ASP A 76 1.55 1.18 6.89
C ASP A 76 1.27 -0.33 6.91
N ALA A 77 0.92 -0.93 5.76
CA ALA A 77 0.78 -2.38 5.64
C ALA A 77 2.09 -3.13 5.99
N MET A 78 3.23 -2.67 5.48
CA MET A 78 4.54 -3.27 5.80
C MET A 78 4.90 -3.12 7.27
N ARG A 79 4.71 -1.93 7.87
CA ARG A 79 4.98 -1.68 9.30
C ARG A 79 4.05 -2.50 10.19
N ALA A 80 2.78 -2.62 9.83
CA ALA A 80 1.83 -3.44 10.57
C ALA A 80 2.26 -4.92 10.54
N ALA A 81 2.63 -5.45 9.37
CA ALA A 81 3.13 -6.82 9.24
C ALA A 81 4.42 -7.05 10.06
N GLU A 82 5.34 -6.09 10.05
CA GLU A 82 6.57 -6.15 10.84
C GLU A 82 6.28 -6.17 12.36
N ASN A 83 5.42 -5.27 12.83
CA ASN A 83 5.05 -5.20 14.25
C ASN A 83 4.30 -6.45 14.71
N THR A 84 3.36 -6.96 13.90
CA THR A 84 2.62 -8.19 14.18
C THR A 84 3.56 -9.39 14.27
N SER A 85 4.43 -9.57 13.27
CA SER A 85 5.40 -10.67 13.28
C SER A 85 6.37 -10.58 14.47
N LYS A 86 6.92 -9.39 14.78
CA LYS A 86 7.76 -9.17 15.96
C LYS A 86 7.03 -9.45 17.28
N GLY A 87 5.76 -9.05 17.39
CA GLY A 87 4.92 -9.30 18.56
C GLY A 87 4.67 -10.78 18.78
N VAL A 88 4.28 -11.51 17.73
CA VAL A 88 4.12 -12.97 17.76
C VAL A 88 5.42 -13.64 18.20
N LEU A 89 6.56 -13.28 17.60
CA LEU A 89 7.86 -13.86 17.96
C LEU A 89 8.29 -13.56 19.39
N ALA A 90 7.94 -12.39 19.94
CA ALA A 90 8.22 -12.09 21.34
C ALA A 90 7.46 -13.03 22.30
N ILE A 91 6.22 -13.37 21.97
CA ILE A 91 5.41 -14.31 22.76
C ILE A 91 6.01 -15.72 22.70
N TYR A 92 6.33 -16.21 21.49
CA TYR A 92 6.93 -17.54 21.32
C TYR A 92 8.32 -17.64 21.96
N GLU A 93 9.17 -16.62 21.78
CA GLU A 93 10.47 -16.57 22.44
C GLU A 93 10.29 -16.62 23.96
N SER A 94 9.45 -15.77 24.54
CA SER A 94 9.21 -15.76 25.98
C SER A 94 8.71 -17.11 26.50
N HIS A 95 7.78 -17.75 25.78
CA HIS A 95 7.26 -19.06 26.12
C HIS A 95 8.34 -20.16 26.06
N ILE A 96 9.10 -20.23 24.96
CA ILE A 96 10.20 -21.21 24.80
C ILE A 96 11.27 -20.96 25.86
N ASN A 97 11.66 -19.71 26.08
CA ASN A 97 12.65 -19.30 27.07
C ASN A 97 12.24 -19.71 28.50
N ALA A 98 10.96 -19.49 28.86
CA ALA A 98 10.42 -19.94 30.14
C ALA A 98 10.40 -21.46 30.27
N THR A 99 10.02 -22.18 29.21
CA THR A 99 10.02 -23.65 29.18
C THR A 99 11.42 -24.22 29.31
N LEU A 100 12.41 -23.67 28.62
CA LEU A 100 13.80 -24.10 28.72
C LEU A 100 14.40 -23.81 30.10
N ARG A 101 14.08 -22.67 30.71
CA ARG A 101 14.50 -22.37 32.09
C ARG A 101 13.87 -23.31 33.12
N ARG A 102 12.57 -23.65 32.95
CA ARG A 102 11.90 -24.65 33.79
C ARG A 102 12.52 -26.04 33.62
N ALA A 103 12.85 -26.42 32.38
CA ALA A 103 13.52 -27.66 32.04
C ALA A 103 14.93 -27.73 32.65
N ASP A 104 15.70 -26.64 32.61
CA ASP A 104 17.03 -26.57 33.25
C ASP A 104 16.96 -26.71 34.76
N ALA A 105 16.00 -26.04 35.42
CA ALA A 105 15.78 -26.17 36.86
C ALA A 105 15.40 -27.61 37.25
N ALA A 106 14.51 -28.25 36.48
CA ALA A 106 14.14 -29.65 36.71
C ALA A 106 15.35 -30.59 36.53
N LEU A 107 16.18 -30.36 35.51
CA LEU A 107 17.41 -31.13 35.30
C LEU A 107 18.41 -30.94 36.43
N LEU A 108 18.51 -29.74 37.02
CA LEU A 108 19.36 -29.50 38.18
C LEU A 108 18.90 -30.32 39.39
N ASP A 109 17.59 -30.33 39.67
CA ASP A 109 17.01 -31.15 40.75
C ASP A 109 17.24 -32.66 40.50
N ILE A 110 17.03 -33.10 39.25
CA ILE A 110 17.27 -34.49 38.84
C ILE A 110 18.76 -34.85 38.99
N ALA A 111 19.68 -33.95 38.63
CA ALA A 111 21.11 -34.16 38.81
C ALA A 111 21.50 -34.35 40.29
N LEU A 112 20.86 -33.62 41.21
CA LEU A 112 21.06 -33.78 42.64
C LEU A 112 20.57 -35.15 43.15
N ILE A 113 19.44 -35.63 42.63
CA ILE A 113 18.90 -36.98 42.95
C ILE A 113 19.79 -38.08 42.35
N ALA A 114 20.33 -37.86 41.16
CA ALA A 114 21.16 -38.82 40.44
C ALA A 114 22.58 -38.97 41.02
N ARG A 115 23.14 -37.91 41.61
CA ARG A 115 24.52 -37.88 42.10
C ARG A 115 24.90 -39.08 43.00
N PRO A 116 24.15 -39.44 44.05
CA PRO A 116 24.51 -40.58 44.90
C PRO A 116 24.52 -41.92 44.14
N GLN A 117 23.64 -42.07 43.15
CA GLN A 117 23.53 -43.30 42.35
C GLN A 117 24.75 -43.47 41.44
N LEU A 118 25.24 -42.37 40.86
CA LEU A 118 26.45 -42.39 40.03
C LEU A 118 27.74 -42.52 40.86
N GLN A 119 27.79 -41.93 42.07
CA GLN A 119 28.96 -42.04 42.96
C GLN A 119 29.21 -43.46 43.47
N THR A 120 28.14 -44.23 43.75
CA THR A 120 28.27 -45.60 44.26
C THR A 120 28.58 -46.62 43.17
N GLY A 121 28.52 -46.23 41.89
CA GLY A 121 28.64 -47.13 40.75
C GLY A 121 27.45 -48.10 40.60
N ASN A 122 26.45 -48.04 41.49
CA ASN A 122 25.24 -48.86 41.43
C ASN A 122 24.27 -48.30 40.40
N THR A 123 24.62 -48.53 39.14
CA THR A 123 23.89 -48.03 37.98
C THR A 123 22.79 -48.98 37.48
N GLU A 124 22.53 -50.07 38.20
CA GLU A 124 21.37 -50.93 37.96
C GLU A 124 20.10 -50.31 38.58
N VAL A 125 19.03 -50.19 37.80
CA VAL A 125 17.75 -49.59 38.23
C VAL A 125 17.23 -50.21 39.54
N SER A 126 17.37 -51.54 39.71
CA SER A 126 16.94 -52.26 40.92
C SER A 126 17.67 -51.83 42.20
N LYS A 127 18.86 -51.23 42.08
CA LYS A 127 19.68 -50.77 43.21
C LYS A 127 19.51 -49.27 43.48
N MET A 128 18.76 -48.55 42.65
CA MET A 128 18.57 -47.10 42.77
C MET A 128 17.47 -46.68 43.77
N GLY A 129 16.78 -47.64 44.40
CA GLY A 129 15.67 -47.36 45.32
C GLY A 129 14.58 -46.50 44.65
N ASP A 130 14.17 -45.43 45.34
CA ASP A 130 13.11 -44.52 44.86
C ASP A 130 13.61 -43.44 43.89
N ALA A 131 14.92 -43.37 43.59
CA ALA A 131 15.47 -42.30 42.75
C ALA A 131 14.80 -42.23 41.35
N PRO A 132 14.54 -43.34 40.62
CA PRO A 132 13.78 -43.31 39.37
C PRO A 132 12.40 -42.65 39.48
N ALA A 133 11.65 -42.99 40.53
CA ALA A 133 10.32 -42.43 40.78
C ALA A 133 10.39 -40.94 41.16
N GLN A 134 11.40 -40.55 41.94
CA GLN A 134 11.65 -39.15 42.27
C GLN A 134 12.01 -38.34 41.02
N MET A 135 12.92 -38.83 40.17
CA MET A 135 13.30 -38.17 38.91
C MET A 135 12.09 -38.01 37.98
N THR A 136 11.30 -39.07 37.82
CA THR A 136 10.08 -39.02 36.98
C THR A 136 9.04 -38.05 37.54
N SER A 137 8.84 -38.01 38.86
CA SER A 137 7.86 -37.11 39.47
C SER A 137 8.24 -35.63 39.37
N ARG A 138 9.52 -35.29 39.19
CA ARG A 138 9.96 -33.91 38.87
C ARG A 138 9.50 -33.45 37.48
N LEU A 139 9.17 -34.39 36.59
CA LEU A 139 8.64 -34.09 35.26
C LEU A 139 7.10 -34.05 35.22
N SER A 140 6.43 -34.39 36.33
CA SER A 140 4.98 -34.30 36.45
C SER A 140 4.52 -32.84 36.27
N GLY A 141 3.90 -32.54 35.14
CA GLY A 141 3.44 -31.19 34.77
C GLY A 141 4.08 -30.64 33.49
N PHE A 142 5.04 -31.35 32.89
CA PHE A 142 5.57 -31.01 31.58
C PHE A 142 4.85 -31.82 30.49
N SER A 143 4.04 -31.13 29.69
CA SER A 143 3.40 -31.73 28.50
C SER A 143 4.36 -31.91 27.33
N GLU A 144 5.44 -31.14 27.33
CA GLU A 144 6.44 -31.02 26.28
C GLU A 144 7.64 -31.98 26.46
N ILE A 145 7.76 -32.63 27.62
CA ILE A 145 8.84 -33.57 27.94
C ILE A 145 8.32 -34.99 27.79
N VAL A 146 9.07 -35.82 27.05
CA VAL A 146 8.73 -37.23 26.80
C VAL A 146 9.29 -38.14 27.90
N GLY A 147 10.50 -37.85 28.40
CA GLY A 147 11.09 -38.66 29.47
C GLY A 147 12.38 -38.10 30.03
N VAL A 148 12.83 -38.70 31.13
CA VAL A 148 14.13 -38.48 31.80
C VAL A 148 15.09 -39.61 31.49
N TYR A 149 16.38 -39.29 31.45
CA TYR A 149 17.49 -40.17 31.12
C TYR A 149 18.62 -39.96 32.13
N LEU A 150 19.21 -41.06 32.60
CA LEU A 150 20.41 -41.07 33.43
C LEU A 150 21.52 -41.79 32.67
N ILE A 151 22.63 -41.10 32.45
CA ILE A 151 23.80 -41.56 31.72
C ILE A 151 24.99 -41.55 32.67
N ASP A 152 25.80 -42.61 32.69
CA ASP A 152 27.01 -42.67 33.51
C ASP A 152 28.21 -41.92 32.89
N ALA A 153 29.37 -41.99 33.55
CA ALA A 153 30.61 -41.35 33.11
C ALA A 153 31.13 -41.93 31.79
N GLU A 154 30.88 -43.22 31.53
CA GLU A 154 31.25 -43.93 30.31
C GLU A 154 30.31 -43.65 29.12
N GLY A 155 29.23 -42.90 29.35
CA GLY A 155 28.24 -42.56 28.32
C GLY A 155 27.20 -43.65 28.09
N VAL A 156 27.02 -44.58 29.01
CA VAL A 156 26.00 -45.63 28.94
C VAL A 156 24.73 -45.16 29.61
N LEU A 157 23.59 -45.30 28.92
CA LEU A 157 22.27 -45.01 29.46
C LEU A 157 21.87 -46.07 30.49
N ARG A 158 21.74 -45.65 31.75
CA ARG A 158 21.46 -46.49 32.92
C ARG A 158 19.99 -46.54 33.31
N TYR A 159 19.28 -45.43 33.11
CA TYR A 159 17.86 -45.35 33.37
C TYR A 159 17.20 -44.44 32.34
N ASN A 160 15.97 -44.79 31.95
CA ASN A 160 15.07 -43.87 31.27
C ASN A 160 13.61 -44.12 31.70
N SER A 161 12.73 -43.13 31.53
CA SER A 161 11.33 -43.23 31.94
C SER A 161 10.34 -43.71 30.88
N ASP A 162 10.73 -43.77 29.60
CA ASP A 162 9.81 -44.00 28.45
C ASP A 162 9.92 -45.44 27.86
N SER A 163 10.96 -46.22 28.17
CA SER A 163 11.11 -47.61 27.71
C SER A 163 12.26 -48.38 28.39
N SER A 164 12.31 -49.70 28.28
CA SER A 164 13.41 -50.54 28.79
C SER A 164 14.73 -50.45 27.98
N LEU A 165 14.99 -49.34 27.27
CA LEU A 165 16.25 -49.07 26.59
C LEU A 165 17.35 -48.75 27.62
N ALA A 166 17.87 -49.78 28.28
CA ALA A 166 19.09 -49.72 29.08
C ALA A 166 20.29 -50.15 28.22
N GLY A 167 21.46 -49.53 28.43
CA GLY A 167 22.70 -49.94 27.79
C GLY A 167 23.02 -49.28 26.44
N ILE A 168 22.23 -48.30 26.00
CA ILE A 168 22.60 -47.50 24.82
C ILE A 168 23.81 -46.63 25.18
N ASN A 169 24.87 -46.74 24.38
CA ASN A 169 26.03 -45.88 24.50
C ASN A 169 25.81 -44.58 23.69
N VAL A 170 26.04 -43.44 24.32
CA VAL A 170 25.96 -42.08 23.78
C VAL A 170 27.27 -41.31 23.96
N ALA A 171 28.37 -41.98 24.30
CA ALA A 171 29.69 -41.37 24.51
C ALA A 171 30.25 -40.67 23.25
N ASP A 172 29.78 -41.09 22.07
CA ASP A 172 30.11 -40.50 20.77
C ASP A 172 29.34 -39.20 20.48
N ARG A 173 28.26 -38.94 21.21
CA ARG A 173 27.36 -37.80 20.97
C ARG A 173 27.97 -36.47 21.37
N ASP A 174 27.73 -35.45 20.55
CA ASP A 174 28.32 -34.12 20.72
C ASP A 174 27.90 -33.48 22.05
N TYR A 175 26.63 -33.59 22.43
CA TYR A 175 26.15 -33.05 23.70
C TYR A 175 26.82 -33.72 24.91
N PHE A 176 27.07 -35.03 24.84
CA PHE A 176 27.69 -35.78 25.93
C PHE A 176 29.18 -35.45 26.04
N ARG A 177 29.90 -35.44 24.90
CA ARG A 177 31.31 -35.01 24.86
C ARG A 177 31.47 -33.59 25.39
N SER A 178 30.59 -32.68 24.99
CA SER A 178 30.58 -31.31 25.49
C SER A 178 30.44 -31.26 27.02
N LEU A 179 29.50 -32.01 27.60
CA LEU A 179 29.29 -32.08 29.06
C LEU A 179 30.44 -32.75 29.81
N ARG A 180 31.06 -33.78 29.23
CA ARG A 180 32.22 -34.45 29.83
C ARG A 180 33.44 -33.53 29.85
N ASP A 181 33.68 -32.83 28.75
CA ASP A 181 34.85 -31.98 28.56
C ASP A 181 34.72 -30.64 29.31
N LYS A 182 33.48 -30.14 29.52
CA LYS A 182 33.15 -28.93 30.31
C LYS A 182 31.91 -29.14 31.19
N PRO A 183 32.03 -29.85 32.33
CA PRO A 183 30.89 -30.17 33.20
C PRO A 183 30.15 -28.94 33.74
N GLU A 184 30.85 -27.83 33.93
CA GLU A 184 30.34 -26.59 34.50
C GLU A 184 29.55 -25.70 33.52
N GLN A 185 29.48 -26.05 32.23
CA GLN A 185 28.85 -25.19 31.21
C GLN A 185 27.32 -25.08 31.32
N GLY A 186 26.69 -25.89 32.18
CA GLY A 186 25.26 -25.88 32.42
C GLY A 186 24.46 -26.72 31.42
N LEU A 187 23.36 -26.16 30.91
CA LEU A 187 22.43 -26.84 30.01
C LEU A 187 23.01 -26.98 28.60
N VAL A 188 22.95 -28.18 28.05
CA VAL A 188 23.33 -28.49 26.65
C VAL A 188 22.17 -29.17 25.96
N ALA A 189 21.85 -28.78 24.73
CA ALA A 189 20.93 -29.50 23.88
C ALA A 189 21.68 -30.32 22.83
N SER A 190 21.13 -31.49 22.52
CA SER A 190 21.61 -32.37 21.45
C SER A 190 21.42 -31.77 20.07
N GLU A 191 22.04 -32.41 19.09
CA GLU A 191 21.58 -32.40 17.71
C GLU A 191 20.12 -32.88 17.59
N LEU A 192 19.52 -32.74 16.41
CA LEU A 192 18.21 -33.31 16.14
C LEU A 192 18.30 -34.84 16.25
N LEU A 193 17.57 -35.41 17.21
CA LEU A 193 17.50 -36.84 17.44
C LEU A 193 16.15 -37.37 16.98
N TYR A 194 16.05 -38.68 16.78
CA TYR A 194 14.80 -39.37 16.53
C TYR A 194 14.59 -40.41 17.63
N LEU A 195 13.44 -40.35 18.29
CA LEU A 195 13.05 -41.36 19.28
C LEU A 195 13.05 -42.74 18.60
N ARG A 196 13.79 -43.70 19.16
CA ARG A 196 13.85 -45.06 18.59
C ARG A 196 12.49 -45.78 18.69
N THR A 197 11.69 -45.42 19.70
CA THR A 197 10.37 -46.01 19.96
C THR A 197 9.30 -45.51 19.00
N THR A 198 9.26 -44.20 18.73
CA THR A 198 8.18 -43.55 17.96
C THR A 198 8.61 -43.01 16.60
N GLY A 199 9.91 -42.91 16.33
CA GLY A 199 10.47 -42.27 15.14
C GLY A 199 10.28 -40.75 15.11
N GLN A 200 9.75 -40.14 16.17
CA GLN A 200 9.46 -38.70 16.21
C GLN A 200 10.74 -37.89 16.44
N PRO A 201 10.88 -36.72 15.78
CA PRO A 201 12.01 -35.83 15.98
C PRO A 201 11.96 -35.22 17.39
N THR A 202 13.09 -35.25 18.09
CA THR A 202 13.25 -34.78 19.46
C THR A 202 14.58 -34.06 19.63
N ILE A 203 14.67 -33.26 20.68
CA ILE A 203 15.94 -32.70 21.15
C ILE A 203 16.10 -33.08 22.60
N MET A 204 17.25 -33.63 22.95
CA MET A 204 17.60 -33.92 24.33
C MET A 204 18.24 -32.69 24.96
N LEU A 205 17.68 -32.20 26.06
CA LEU A 205 18.35 -31.27 26.95
C LEU A 205 19.07 -32.08 28.03
N ALA A 206 20.34 -31.79 28.27
CA ALA A 206 21.18 -32.54 29.19
C ALA A 206 22.02 -31.59 30.06
N ARG A 207 22.36 -32.07 31.25
CA ARG A 207 23.21 -31.39 32.22
C ARG A 207 24.15 -32.42 32.86
N ALA A 208 25.38 -32.00 33.11
CA ALA A 208 26.37 -32.84 33.78
C ALA A 208 25.99 -33.06 35.26
N VAL A 209 26.26 -34.26 35.75
CA VAL A 209 26.24 -34.57 37.18
C VAL A 209 27.67 -34.46 37.69
N ILE A 210 27.92 -33.42 38.47
CA ILE A 210 29.25 -33.13 39.02
C ILE A 210 29.35 -33.71 40.43
N GLY A 211 30.44 -34.43 40.72
CA GLY A 211 30.77 -34.95 42.04
C GLY A 211 31.15 -33.86 43.05
N GLN A 212 31.32 -34.24 44.32
CA GLN A 212 31.76 -33.29 45.35
C GLN A 212 33.22 -32.86 45.16
N ASP A 213 34.01 -33.69 44.50
CA ASP A 213 35.38 -33.48 44.07
C ASP A 213 35.50 -32.62 42.79
N GLY A 214 34.36 -32.23 42.19
CA GLY A 214 34.33 -31.53 40.90
C GLY A 214 34.43 -32.47 39.69
N GLY A 215 34.52 -33.79 39.91
CA GLY A 215 34.62 -34.78 38.83
C GLY A 215 33.32 -34.95 38.05
N PHE A 216 33.44 -35.29 36.77
CA PHE A 216 32.29 -35.67 35.95
C PHE A 216 31.85 -37.10 36.29
N LEU A 217 30.63 -37.25 36.84
CA LEU A 217 30.08 -38.56 37.22
C LEU A 217 29.15 -39.15 36.15
N GLY A 218 28.75 -38.35 35.16
CA GLY A 218 27.76 -38.70 34.16
C GLY A 218 26.87 -37.51 33.81
N ALA A 219 25.75 -37.78 33.15
CA ALA A 219 24.80 -36.75 32.72
C ALA A 219 23.37 -37.18 32.98
N VAL A 220 22.51 -36.21 33.27
CA VAL A 220 21.06 -36.37 33.25
C VAL A 220 20.52 -35.62 32.05
N GLY A 221 19.43 -36.11 31.47
CA GLY A 221 18.78 -35.41 30.38
C GLY A 221 17.29 -35.69 30.29
N ILE A 222 16.63 -34.85 29.51
CA ILE A 222 15.21 -34.92 29.20
C ILE A 222 15.03 -34.73 27.70
N THR A 223 14.07 -35.43 27.11
CA THR A 223 13.77 -35.29 25.68
C THR A 223 12.56 -34.39 25.47
N LEU A 224 12.73 -33.32 24.70
CA LEU A 224 11.68 -32.42 24.28
C LEU A 224 10.97 -32.95 23.03
N ASN A 225 9.64 -33.01 23.06
CA ASN A 225 8.83 -33.38 21.92
C ASN A 225 8.69 -32.20 20.95
N LEU A 226 9.32 -32.25 19.77
CA LEU A 226 9.15 -31.19 18.78
C LEU A 226 7.73 -31.13 18.21
N GLY A 227 6.97 -32.22 18.27
CA GLY A 227 5.54 -32.24 17.91
C GLY A 227 4.69 -31.32 18.78
N TYR A 228 5.00 -31.20 20.08
CA TYR A 228 4.31 -30.24 20.96
C TYR A 228 4.49 -28.81 20.46
N PHE A 229 5.74 -28.43 20.16
CA PHE A 229 6.04 -27.10 19.62
C PHE A 229 5.44 -26.92 18.22
N ALA A 230 5.37 -27.99 17.42
CA ALA A 230 4.73 -27.97 16.10
C ALA A 230 3.24 -27.60 16.19
N GLU A 231 2.52 -28.17 17.16
CA GLU A 231 1.13 -27.82 17.45
C GLU A 231 0.99 -26.41 18.03
N LEU A 232 1.95 -25.97 18.85
CA LEU A 232 1.97 -24.61 19.37
C LEU A 232 2.15 -23.57 18.26
N LEU A 233 3.05 -23.80 17.31
CA LEU A 233 3.25 -22.92 16.15
C LEU A 233 2.01 -22.89 15.23
N ALA A 234 1.29 -24.02 15.10
CA ALA A 234 0.10 -24.12 14.24
C ALA A 234 -1.10 -23.27 14.71
N LYS A 235 -1.08 -22.77 15.96
CA LYS A 235 -2.17 -21.94 16.51
C LYS A 235 -2.21 -20.51 15.95
N VAL A 236 -1.12 -20.05 15.32
CA VAL A 236 -1.05 -18.70 14.75
C VAL A 236 -1.02 -18.80 13.24
N ASP A 237 -2.03 -18.21 12.61
CA ASP A 237 -2.08 -18.05 11.17
C ASP A 237 -1.36 -16.77 10.75
N LEU A 238 -0.34 -16.91 9.90
CA LEU A 238 0.44 -15.80 9.32
C LEU A 238 0.08 -15.54 7.85
N GLY A 239 -1.05 -16.08 7.40
CA GLY A 239 -1.53 -16.02 6.03
C GLY A 239 -1.07 -17.21 5.18
N PRO A 240 -1.60 -17.34 3.95
CA PRO A 240 -1.42 -18.54 3.12
C PRO A 240 0.04 -18.87 2.78
N ARG A 241 0.90 -17.86 2.63
CA ARG A 241 2.34 -18.04 2.37
C ARG A 241 3.20 -17.75 3.59
N GLY A 242 2.58 -17.65 4.76
CA GLY A 242 3.24 -17.45 6.04
C GLY A 242 3.88 -18.72 6.60
N TYR A 243 4.89 -18.56 7.45
CA TYR A 243 5.43 -19.68 8.23
C TYR A 243 5.98 -19.22 9.58
N LEU A 244 5.98 -20.14 10.55
CA LEU A 244 6.73 -20.06 11.79
C LEU A 244 7.78 -21.16 11.84
N ALA A 245 8.95 -20.87 12.40
CA ALA A 245 10.03 -21.83 12.55
C ALA A 245 10.84 -21.62 13.84
N ILE A 246 11.48 -22.70 14.27
CA ILE A 246 12.51 -22.69 15.31
C ILE A 246 13.79 -23.22 14.68
N ASN A 247 14.87 -22.47 14.86
CA ASN A 247 16.17 -22.76 14.27
C ASN A 247 17.25 -22.79 15.32
N ARG A 248 18.32 -23.54 15.05
CA ARG A 248 19.55 -23.48 15.83
C ARG A 248 20.33 -22.22 15.43
N ALA A 249 20.77 -21.44 16.42
CA ALA A 249 21.42 -20.15 16.19
C ALA A 249 22.85 -20.28 15.64
N SER A 250 23.53 -21.40 15.87
CA SER A 250 24.93 -21.59 15.46
C SER A 250 25.12 -21.77 13.96
N ASP A 251 24.19 -22.46 13.30
CA ASP A 251 24.30 -22.85 11.89
C ASP A 251 23.01 -22.63 11.08
N GLY A 252 21.94 -22.15 11.72
CA GLY A 252 20.67 -21.88 11.07
C GLY A 252 19.83 -23.13 10.80
N LEU A 253 20.22 -24.31 11.30
CA LEU A 253 19.49 -25.57 11.10
C LEU A 253 18.02 -25.40 11.51
N VAL A 254 17.10 -25.75 10.62
CA VAL A 254 15.65 -25.75 10.90
C VAL A 254 15.33 -26.95 11.80
N LEU A 255 14.96 -26.67 13.05
CA LEU A 255 14.54 -27.69 14.01
C LEU A 255 13.06 -28.01 13.83
N LEU A 256 12.26 -26.97 13.57
CA LEU A 256 10.83 -27.06 13.36
C LEU A 256 10.36 -25.96 12.41
N ARG A 257 9.42 -26.26 11.52
CA ARG A 257 8.73 -25.29 10.67
C ARG A 257 7.26 -25.69 10.50
N ARG A 258 6.37 -24.69 10.37
CA ARG A 258 4.94 -24.86 10.06
C ARG A 258 4.48 -23.74 9.11
N PRO A 259 3.68 -24.03 8.06
CA PRO A 259 3.01 -25.30 7.76
C PRO A 259 3.89 -26.41 7.15
N SER A 260 5.08 -26.13 6.62
CA SER A 260 5.96 -27.19 6.06
C SER A 260 6.81 -27.88 7.13
N THR A 261 6.75 -29.21 7.22
CA THR A 261 7.55 -30.06 8.13
C THR A 261 8.62 -30.89 7.42
N THR A 262 8.82 -30.72 6.11
CA THR A 262 9.88 -31.46 5.40
C THR A 262 11.23 -30.89 5.82
N ILE A 263 11.87 -31.54 6.80
CA ILE A 263 13.24 -31.26 7.24
C ILE A 263 14.17 -31.73 6.11
N GLN A 264 14.25 -30.97 5.02
CA GLN A 264 15.20 -31.22 3.94
C GLN A 264 16.29 -30.16 4.02
N GLU A 265 17.49 -30.62 4.40
CA GLU A 265 18.79 -29.96 4.32
C GLU A 265 19.17 -28.87 5.36
N PRO A 266 20.36 -28.97 5.99
CA PRO A 266 20.86 -28.05 7.04
C PRO A 266 21.08 -26.57 6.69
N SER A 267 20.87 -26.11 5.45
CA SER A 267 21.42 -24.82 4.98
C SER A 267 20.39 -23.72 4.72
N GLN A 268 19.12 -23.94 5.04
CA GLN A 268 18.02 -23.13 4.47
C GLN A 268 17.80 -21.74 5.09
N MET A 269 18.55 -21.31 6.10
CA MET A 269 18.54 -19.90 6.55
C MET A 269 19.92 -19.24 6.63
N ALA A 270 20.97 -19.89 6.12
CA ALA A 270 22.27 -19.26 5.93
C ALA A 270 22.20 -18.02 5.01
N PHE A 271 21.21 -17.96 4.12
CA PHE A 271 20.97 -16.82 3.24
C PHE A 271 20.60 -15.52 3.98
N LEU A 272 20.14 -15.59 5.23
CA LEU A 272 19.90 -14.41 6.07
C LEU A 272 21.22 -13.78 6.58
N GLY A 273 22.35 -14.46 6.35
CA GLY A 273 23.71 -13.96 6.58
C GLY A 273 24.06 -13.72 8.05
N GLU A 274 25.15 -12.97 8.27
CA GLU A 274 25.67 -12.66 9.62
C GLU A 274 24.68 -11.88 10.49
N GLN A 275 23.74 -11.11 9.92
CA GLN A 275 22.75 -10.35 10.70
C GLN A 275 21.79 -11.27 11.48
N PHE A 276 21.51 -12.46 10.96
CA PHE A 276 20.73 -13.49 11.65
C PHE A 276 21.52 -14.16 12.78
N ILE A 277 22.81 -14.41 12.54
CA ILE A 277 23.70 -15.11 13.48
C ILE A 277 24.19 -14.18 14.61
N SER A 278 24.46 -12.90 14.30
CA SER A 278 25.00 -11.90 15.23
C SER A 278 23.93 -11.04 15.92
N GLY A 279 22.76 -10.88 15.31
CA GLY A 279 21.68 -10.05 15.85
C GLY A 279 20.85 -10.75 16.92
N LYS A 280 20.39 -10.00 17.95
CA LYS A 280 19.44 -10.52 18.96
C LYS A 280 18.02 -10.65 18.40
N ASN A 281 17.61 -9.72 17.55
CA ASN A 281 16.33 -9.73 16.85
C ASN A 281 16.40 -8.79 15.64
N GLY A 282 15.51 -8.98 14.66
CA GLY A 282 15.50 -8.17 13.46
C GLY A 282 14.38 -8.57 12.49
N SER A 283 14.28 -7.80 11.41
CA SER A 283 13.39 -8.09 10.28
C SER A 283 14.10 -7.75 8.99
N VAL A 284 13.95 -8.59 7.98
CA VAL A 284 14.53 -8.42 6.65
C VAL A 284 13.54 -8.89 5.60
N ILE A 285 13.55 -8.25 4.43
CA ILE A 285 12.81 -8.73 3.27
C ILE A 285 13.76 -9.59 2.45
N ALA A 286 13.42 -10.85 2.25
CA ALA A 286 14.23 -11.76 1.48
C ALA A 286 13.38 -12.84 0.82
N THR A 287 13.92 -13.43 -0.25
CA THR A 287 13.29 -14.56 -0.94
C THR A 287 13.70 -15.84 -0.24
N ASP A 288 12.72 -16.63 0.22
CA ASP A 288 12.99 -17.93 0.83
C ASP A 288 13.45 -18.93 -0.26
N PRO A 289 14.67 -19.49 -0.17
CA PRO A 289 15.17 -20.43 -1.16
C PRO A 289 14.37 -21.73 -1.25
N GLN A 290 13.58 -22.08 -0.23
CA GLN A 290 12.79 -23.32 -0.22
C GLN A 290 11.67 -23.31 -1.27
N ASP A 291 11.06 -22.16 -1.51
CA ASP A 291 9.88 -22.05 -2.38
C ASP A 291 9.91 -20.84 -3.33
N GLY A 292 10.95 -20.01 -3.28
CA GLY A 292 11.12 -18.85 -4.15
C GLY A 292 10.18 -17.68 -3.82
N ILE A 293 9.52 -17.68 -2.67
CA ILE A 293 8.57 -16.63 -2.29
C ILE A 293 9.29 -15.53 -1.51
N GLU A 294 9.12 -14.27 -1.93
CA GLU A 294 9.57 -13.09 -1.18
C GLU A 294 8.74 -12.91 0.10
N ARG A 295 9.43 -12.81 1.24
CA ARG A 295 8.83 -12.67 2.55
C ARG A 295 9.47 -11.55 3.36
N LEU A 296 8.66 -10.92 4.20
CA LEU A 296 9.15 -10.23 5.39
C LEU A 296 9.47 -11.29 6.45
N ILE A 297 10.76 -11.51 6.68
CA ILE A 297 11.29 -12.49 7.64
C ILE A 297 11.72 -11.75 8.89
N SER A 298 11.01 -12.00 9.98
CA SER A 298 11.34 -11.52 11.33
C SER A 298 11.96 -12.65 12.14
N TYR A 299 12.92 -12.32 13.00
CA TYR A 299 13.60 -13.32 13.83
C TYR A 299 13.92 -12.77 15.23
N ARG A 300 14.00 -13.66 16.21
CA ARG A 300 14.37 -13.35 17.59
C ARG A 300 15.11 -14.53 18.23
N LYS A 301 16.26 -14.24 18.82
CA LYS A 301 17.08 -15.22 19.55
C LYS A 301 16.48 -15.47 20.93
N VAL A 302 16.41 -16.75 21.32
CA VAL A 302 16.03 -17.19 22.66
C VAL A 302 17.21 -16.98 23.61
N GLU A 303 16.96 -16.39 24.78
CA GLU A 303 18.07 -16.06 25.70
C GLU A 303 18.65 -17.29 26.41
N ALA A 304 17.80 -18.18 26.93
CA ALA A 304 18.25 -19.33 27.71
C ALA A 304 19.02 -20.37 26.90
N TYR A 305 18.85 -20.40 25.58
CA TYR A 305 19.48 -21.41 24.73
C TYR A 305 19.68 -20.87 23.31
N PRO A 306 20.74 -21.27 22.57
CA PRO A 306 21.04 -20.79 21.22
C PRO A 306 20.05 -21.29 20.16
N TRP A 307 18.76 -21.01 20.33
CA TRP A 307 17.71 -21.14 19.34
C TRP A 307 17.22 -19.77 18.88
N VAL A 308 16.63 -19.74 17.69
CA VAL A 308 16.03 -18.55 17.09
C VAL A 308 14.63 -18.90 16.65
N VAL A 309 13.64 -18.12 17.07
CA VAL A 309 12.29 -18.19 16.52
C VAL A 309 12.16 -17.25 15.34
N VAL A 310 11.53 -17.73 14.26
CA VAL A 310 11.44 -17.03 12.98
C VAL A 310 10.01 -17.04 12.47
N ALA A 311 9.57 -15.90 11.94
CA ALA A 311 8.28 -15.72 11.28
C ALA A 311 8.51 -15.13 9.90
N GLY A 312 8.04 -15.81 8.86
CA GLY A 312 8.05 -15.29 7.49
C GLY A 312 6.64 -14.99 7.03
N LEU A 313 6.36 -13.77 6.59
CA LEU A 313 5.07 -13.36 6.01
C LEU A 313 5.26 -13.06 4.52
N GLY A 314 4.42 -13.64 3.66
CA GLY A 314 4.49 -13.41 2.20
C GLY A 314 4.27 -11.94 1.84
N SER A 315 5.21 -11.31 1.14
CA SER A 315 5.09 -9.90 0.70
C SER A 315 3.80 -9.68 -0.11
N GLY A 316 3.43 -10.64 -0.95
CA GLY A 316 2.20 -10.58 -1.73
C GLY A 316 0.93 -10.68 -0.88
N ASP A 317 0.95 -11.38 0.26
CA ASP A 317 -0.20 -11.46 1.16
C ASP A 317 -0.36 -10.15 1.91
N ILE A 318 0.74 -9.59 2.43
CA ILE A 318 0.79 -8.28 3.09
C ILE A 318 0.25 -7.17 2.17
N LEU A 319 0.59 -7.22 0.88
CA LEU A 319 0.27 -6.16 -0.09
C LEU A 319 -0.99 -6.42 -0.90
N SER A 320 -1.69 -7.55 -0.69
CA SER A 320 -2.85 -7.95 -1.49
C SER A 320 -3.97 -6.89 -1.49
N ASP A 321 -4.35 -6.41 -0.30
CA ASP A 321 -5.34 -5.35 -0.14
C ASP A 321 -4.88 -4.02 -0.76
N TRP A 322 -3.59 -3.71 -0.64
CA TRP A 322 -3.02 -2.50 -1.24
C TRP A 322 -3.05 -2.56 -2.77
N GLN A 323 -2.74 -3.71 -3.36
CA GLN A 323 -2.80 -3.92 -4.81
C GLN A 323 -4.25 -3.77 -5.32
N ASN A 324 -5.23 -4.32 -4.61
CA ASN A 324 -6.64 -4.16 -4.96
C ASN A 324 -7.07 -2.68 -4.96
N ARG A 325 -6.65 -1.91 -3.94
CA ARG A 325 -6.90 -0.46 -3.88
C ARG A 325 -6.19 0.31 -5.00
N LEU A 326 -4.96 -0.09 -5.36
CA LEU A 326 -4.21 0.49 -6.47
C LEU A 326 -4.95 0.28 -7.81
N TYR A 327 -5.37 -0.95 -8.11
CA TYR A 327 -6.09 -1.25 -9.35
C TYR A 327 -7.44 -0.53 -9.42
N GLY A 328 -8.17 -0.47 -8.29
CA GLY A 328 -9.40 0.32 -8.19
C GLY A 328 -9.17 1.81 -8.47
N ALA A 329 -8.11 2.41 -7.88
CA ALA A 329 -7.75 3.80 -8.12
C ALA A 329 -7.38 4.07 -9.58
N LEU A 330 -6.59 3.17 -10.20
CA LEU A 330 -6.24 3.25 -11.63
C LEU A 330 -7.48 3.19 -12.53
N ALA A 331 -8.45 2.32 -12.22
CA ALA A 331 -9.70 2.22 -12.95
C ALA A 331 -10.54 3.50 -12.85
N ILE A 332 -10.60 4.13 -11.67
CA ILE A 332 -11.29 5.41 -11.46
C ILE A 332 -10.60 6.52 -12.27
N VAL A 333 -9.28 6.63 -12.19
CA VAL A 333 -8.51 7.63 -12.96
C VAL A 333 -8.72 7.42 -14.46
N ALA A 334 -8.64 6.19 -14.96
CA ALA A 334 -8.89 5.88 -16.37
C ALA A 334 -10.30 6.26 -16.81
N THR A 335 -11.31 5.99 -15.97
CA THR A 335 -12.72 6.35 -16.23
C THR A 335 -12.91 7.87 -16.27
N LEU A 336 -12.32 8.61 -15.33
CA LEU A 336 -12.38 10.08 -15.28
C LEU A 336 -11.66 10.71 -16.47
N LEU A 337 -10.51 10.18 -16.88
CA LEU A 337 -9.80 10.64 -18.07
C LEU A 337 -10.61 10.38 -19.34
N PHE A 338 -11.21 9.20 -19.46
CA PHE A 338 -12.08 8.86 -20.59
C PHE A 338 -13.29 9.78 -20.67
N ALA A 339 -13.98 10.01 -19.55
CA ALA A 339 -15.09 10.95 -19.46
C ALA A 339 -14.66 12.40 -19.79
N GLY A 340 -13.49 12.82 -19.30
CA GLY A 340 -12.89 14.11 -19.61
C GLY A 340 -12.62 14.30 -21.11
N ILE A 341 -12.10 13.28 -21.80
CA ILE A 341 -11.89 13.29 -23.25
C ILE A 341 -13.23 13.42 -24.00
N LEU A 342 -14.28 12.70 -23.57
CA LEU A 342 -15.61 12.80 -24.18
C LEU A 342 -16.22 14.19 -23.99
N LEU A 343 -16.09 14.77 -22.80
CA LEU A 343 -16.54 16.13 -22.50
C LEU A 343 -15.78 17.16 -23.33
N LEU A 344 -14.44 17.04 -23.42
CA LEU A 344 -13.62 17.92 -24.24
C LEU A 344 -14.03 17.83 -25.72
N ARG A 345 -14.26 16.62 -26.25
CA ARG A 345 -14.80 16.42 -27.61
C ARG A 345 -16.15 17.09 -27.81
N ARG A 346 -17.08 16.97 -26.85
CA ARG A 346 -18.39 17.66 -26.92
C ARG A 346 -18.24 19.18 -26.92
N ILE A 347 -17.38 19.73 -26.06
CA ILE A 347 -17.11 21.17 -25.97
C ILE A 347 -16.49 21.68 -27.28
N LEU A 348 -15.51 20.97 -27.84
CA LEU A 348 -14.87 21.35 -29.10
C LEU A 348 -15.87 21.35 -30.27
N ARG A 349 -16.71 20.31 -30.38
CA ARG A 349 -17.76 20.24 -31.41
C ARG A 349 -18.78 21.37 -31.26
N SER A 350 -19.25 21.63 -30.05
CA SER A 350 -20.19 22.72 -29.78
C SER A 350 -19.60 24.09 -30.13
N ASN A 351 -18.31 24.30 -29.85
CA ASN A 351 -17.62 25.53 -30.21
C ASN A 351 -17.46 25.69 -31.72
N HIS A 352 -17.19 24.61 -32.47
CA HIS A 352 -17.17 24.65 -33.94
C HIS A 352 -18.55 24.99 -34.50
N ALA A 353 -19.61 24.30 -34.05
CA ALA A 353 -20.97 24.58 -34.50
C ALA A 353 -21.40 26.04 -34.22
N LEU A 354 -21.01 26.59 -33.06
CA LEU A 354 -21.29 27.98 -32.73
C LEU A 354 -20.55 28.95 -33.67
N LYS A 355 -19.27 28.70 -33.96
CA LYS A 355 -18.47 29.50 -34.90
C LYS A 355 -19.10 29.49 -36.30
N ASP A 356 -19.49 28.32 -36.78
CA ASP A 356 -20.12 28.17 -38.10
C ASP A 356 -21.45 28.93 -38.18
N ALA A 357 -22.31 28.81 -37.16
CA ALA A 357 -23.57 29.55 -37.10
C ALA A 357 -23.34 31.08 -37.09
N THR A 358 -22.37 31.56 -36.32
CA THR A 358 -22.02 33.00 -36.31
C THR A 358 -21.48 33.48 -37.66
N ALA A 359 -20.68 32.67 -38.35
CA ALA A 359 -20.14 33.01 -39.66
C ALA A 359 -21.24 33.02 -40.75
N GLN A 360 -22.21 32.12 -40.67
CA GLN A 360 -23.38 32.11 -41.57
C GLN A 360 -24.25 33.35 -41.37
N LEU A 361 -24.57 33.71 -40.12
CA LEU A 361 -25.33 34.93 -39.83
C LEU A 361 -24.62 36.18 -40.32
N ALA A 362 -23.30 36.27 -40.14
CA ALA A 362 -22.50 37.39 -40.66
C ALA A 362 -22.55 37.49 -42.18
N ARG A 363 -22.50 36.35 -42.90
CA ARG A 363 -22.63 36.32 -44.37
C ARG A 363 -24.01 36.75 -44.85
N LEU A 364 -25.08 36.28 -44.19
CA LEU A 364 -26.44 36.68 -44.53
C LEU A 364 -26.67 38.18 -44.27
N SER A 365 -26.17 38.69 -43.13
CA SER A 365 -26.21 40.12 -42.83
C SER A 365 -25.47 40.93 -43.88
N LEU A 366 -24.26 40.53 -44.28
CA LEU A 366 -23.52 41.20 -45.35
C LEU A 366 -24.28 41.17 -46.69
N ALA A 367 -24.94 40.07 -47.03
CA ALA A 367 -25.73 39.98 -48.25
C ALA A 367 -26.93 40.94 -48.24
N VAL A 368 -27.54 41.22 -47.07
CA VAL A 368 -28.63 42.20 -46.93
C VAL A 368 -28.10 43.64 -46.94
N GLU A 369 -27.00 43.90 -46.23
CA GLU A 369 -26.34 45.21 -46.16
C GLU A 369 -25.78 45.67 -47.51
N GLN A 370 -25.24 44.73 -48.30
CA GLN A 370 -24.68 45.01 -49.63
C GLN A 370 -25.69 44.84 -50.77
N ASN A 371 -26.95 44.53 -50.45
CA ASN A 371 -27.99 44.40 -51.47
C ASN A 371 -28.27 45.77 -52.12
N PRO A 372 -28.20 45.92 -53.45
CA PRO A 372 -28.49 47.19 -54.11
C PRO A 372 -29.98 47.58 -54.08
N ILE A 373 -30.88 46.72 -53.59
CA ILE A 373 -32.29 47.02 -53.37
C ILE A 373 -32.49 47.52 -51.93
N GLY A 374 -33.28 48.59 -51.77
CA GLY A 374 -33.67 49.08 -50.45
C GLY A 374 -34.48 48.03 -49.68
N VAL A 375 -33.97 47.60 -48.54
CA VAL A 375 -34.63 46.67 -47.61
C VAL A 375 -35.03 47.46 -46.37
N MET A 376 -36.30 47.36 -45.99
CA MET A 376 -36.81 47.82 -44.70
C MET A 376 -37.54 46.67 -43.99
N MET A 377 -37.39 46.57 -42.67
CA MET A 377 -38.18 45.66 -41.82
C MET A 377 -38.93 46.49 -40.79
N THR A 378 -40.17 46.12 -40.52
CA THR A 378 -41.02 46.75 -39.51
C THR A 378 -41.39 45.77 -38.41
N ASP A 379 -41.75 46.29 -37.24
CA ASP A 379 -42.45 45.51 -36.21
C ASP A 379 -43.92 45.26 -36.60
N LEU A 380 -44.64 44.54 -35.73
CA LEU A 380 -46.07 44.25 -35.91
C LEU A 380 -46.97 45.50 -35.87
N ALA A 381 -46.48 46.63 -35.35
CA ALA A 381 -47.19 47.91 -35.32
C ALA A 381 -46.86 48.81 -36.54
N GLY A 382 -46.01 48.32 -37.45
CA GLY A 382 -45.60 49.01 -38.67
C GLY A 382 -44.48 50.03 -38.47
N ALA A 383 -43.82 50.07 -37.31
CA ALA A 383 -42.66 50.91 -37.06
C ALA A 383 -41.39 50.27 -37.64
N ILE A 384 -40.58 51.04 -38.37
CA ILE A 384 -39.37 50.57 -39.03
C ILE A 384 -38.31 50.22 -37.96
N THR A 385 -37.87 48.97 -37.94
CA THR A 385 -36.89 48.43 -37.00
C THR A 385 -35.52 48.21 -37.62
N TYR A 386 -35.45 48.07 -38.95
CA TYR A 386 -34.21 47.91 -39.70
C TYR A 386 -34.33 48.48 -41.11
N VAL A 387 -33.25 49.10 -41.60
CA VAL A 387 -33.09 49.50 -43.00
C VAL A 387 -31.66 49.21 -43.44
N ASN A 388 -31.47 48.80 -44.70
CA ASN A 388 -30.12 48.61 -45.25
C ASN A 388 -29.57 49.91 -45.88
N PRO A 389 -28.25 49.99 -46.18
CA PRO A 389 -27.64 51.18 -46.77
C PRO A 389 -28.24 51.61 -48.11
N ALA A 390 -28.66 50.67 -48.96
CA ALA A 390 -29.30 50.98 -50.23
C ALA A 390 -30.64 51.72 -50.03
N PHE A 391 -31.42 51.37 -48.99
CA PHE A 391 -32.66 52.08 -48.66
C PHE A 391 -32.40 53.55 -48.29
N ILE A 392 -31.35 53.81 -47.50
CA ILE A 392 -30.95 55.17 -47.12
C ILE A 392 -30.52 55.96 -48.37
N GLN A 393 -29.74 55.34 -49.26
CA GLN A 393 -29.28 55.98 -50.49
C GLN A 393 -30.40 56.25 -51.50
N MET A 394 -31.41 55.38 -51.56
CA MET A 394 -32.53 55.52 -52.51
C MET A 394 -33.63 56.47 -52.04
N SER A 395 -33.86 56.51 -50.73
CA SER A 395 -34.96 57.29 -50.14
C SER A 395 -34.54 58.69 -49.68
N ASP A 396 -33.24 58.98 -49.65
CA ASP A 396 -32.63 60.20 -49.10
C ASP A 396 -32.93 60.50 -47.62
N TYR A 397 -33.58 59.57 -46.90
CA TYR A 397 -33.79 59.69 -45.45
C TYR A 397 -32.61 59.11 -44.67
N SER A 398 -32.18 59.82 -43.61
CA SER A 398 -31.13 59.31 -42.74
C SER A 398 -31.64 58.21 -41.79
N LEU A 399 -30.73 57.32 -41.35
CA LEU A 399 -31.04 56.23 -40.42
C LEU A 399 -31.78 56.73 -39.15
N GLY A 400 -31.43 57.92 -38.65
CA GLY A 400 -32.05 58.50 -37.45
C GLY A 400 -33.44 59.08 -37.67
N GLU A 401 -33.82 59.36 -38.91
CA GLU A 401 -35.15 59.83 -39.31
C GLU A 401 -36.07 58.65 -39.66
N THR A 402 -35.52 57.50 -40.06
CA THR A 402 -36.29 56.33 -40.49
C THR A 402 -36.62 55.37 -39.34
N LEU A 403 -35.66 55.09 -38.44
CA LEU A 403 -35.87 54.10 -37.38
C LEU A 403 -36.94 54.55 -36.38
N GLY A 404 -37.88 53.66 -36.07
CA GLY A 404 -39.01 53.89 -35.16
C GLY A 404 -40.20 54.65 -35.78
N GLN A 405 -40.06 55.15 -37.02
CA GLN A 405 -41.17 55.77 -37.74
C GLN A 405 -42.03 54.71 -38.46
N LYS A 406 -43.30 55.04 -38.72
CA LYS A 406 -44.15 54.15 -39.52
C LYS A 406 -43.76 54.19 -40.99
N ALA A 407 -43.91 53.07 -41.71
CA ALA A 407 -43.61 52.97 -43.14
C ALA A 407 -44.38 53.99 -44.02
N SER A 408 -45.47 54.57 -43.49
CA SER A 408 -46.19 55.70 -44.08
C SER A 408 -45.34 56.95 -44.31
N LEU A 409 -44.14 57.05 -43.71
CA LEU A 409 -43.17 58.13 -43.97
C LEU A 409 -42.80 58.25 -45.45
N LEU A 410 -42.81 57.15 -46.20
CA LEU A 410 -42.52 57.12 -47.64
C LEU A 410 -43.74 57.45 -48.52
N SER A 411 -44.90 57.69 -47.92
CA SER A 411 -46.12 57.98 -48.68
C SER A 411 -46.03 59.36 -49.32
N SER A 412 -45.95 59.40 -50.65
CA SER A 412 -45.98 60.64 -51.43
C SER A 412 -47.37 61.24 -51.56
N GLY A 413 -48.41 60.58 -51.03
CA GLY A 413 -49.82 61.00 -51.16
C GLY A 413 -50.39 60.89 -52.59
N LEU A 414 -49.61 60.36 -53.55
CA LEU A 414 -49.99 60.21 -54.96
C LEU A 414 -50.52 58.81 -55.32
N THR A 415 -50.49 57.88 -54.36
CA THR A 415 -51.04 56.53 -54.48
C THR A 415 -52.36 56.47 -53.69
N PRO A 416 -53.50 56.12 -54.32
CA PRO A 416 -54.75 55.93 -53.59
C PRO A 416 -54.63 54.76 -52.59
N PRO A 417 -55.43 54.78 -51.51
CA PRO A 417 -55.37 53.78 -50.43
C PRO A 417 -55.66 52.35 -50.88
#